data_AF-A0A822GS19-F1
#
_entry.id   AF-A0A822GS19-F1
#
_cell.length_a   1.000
_cell.length_b   1.000
_cell.length_c   1.000
_cell.angle_alpha   90.00
_cell.angle_beta   90.00
_cell.angle_gamma   90.00
#
_symmetry.space_group_name_H-M   'P 1'
#
loop_
_entity.id
_entity.type
_entity.pdbx_description
1 polymer ?
#
loop_
_entity_poly.entity_id
_entity_poly.type
_entity_poly.pdbx_seq_one_letter_code
_entity_poly.pdbx_strand_id
1 'polypeptide(L)'
;MSFVNLRHLELSQCSINLLKNICLIIPWLKTLNITIIGETSNFEFQCQLNCLARLLVKINNSAGSINEIEKFLLNFPSLKHLELSTKIDNNFVTGHQLENLSKDLITLKFIFKITLDLIEETLDTFRTSFWLEEKCWFVAYENNYLYTVPCSMYTHINETFQPPKYSTILKNSIFYDNIIKLTLYYNLIETCHRFNNITTLEIGPEDISIETLSAIVNLNGVINLTLSSSINKSNIKYLLNKMPRLQSLSIDTVRLILFQFNYVCFSSQTY
;
A
#
# COMPACT_ATOMS: atom_id res chain seq x y z
N MET A 1 -2.97 -13.48 40.45
CA MET A 1 -1.87 -12.65 39.91
C MET A 1 -2.50 -11.41 39.28
N SER A 2 -2.03 -10.20 39.62
CA SER A 2 -2.54 -8.97 39.02
C SER A 2 -1.62 -8.52 37.88
N PHE A 3 -2.18 -8.27 36.70
CA PHE A 3 -1.45 -7.85 35.50
C PHE A 3 -1.49 -6.32 35.32
N VAL A 4 -1.39 -5.57 36.43
CA VAL A 4 -1.67 -4.12 36.47
C VAL A 4 -0.80 -3.31 35.47
N ASN A 5 0.40 -3.81 35.17
CA ASN A 5 1.35 -3.14 34.27
C ASN A 5 1.32 -3.66 32.82
N LEU A 6 0.47 -4.64 32.50
CA LEU A 6 0.42 -5.19 31.15
C LEU A 6 -0.24 -4.18 30.19
N ARG A 7 0.53 -3.69 29.21
CA ARG A 7 0.07 -2.68 28.22
C ARG A 7 -0.07 -3.23 26.81
N HIS A 8 0.61 -4.33 26.52
CA HIS A 8 0.64 -4.96 25.20
C HIS A 8 0.33 -6.44 25.39
N LEU A 9 -0.58 -6.94 24.58
CA LEU A 9 -1.00 -8.34 24.65
C LEU A 9 -1.14 -8.88 23.24
N GLU A 10 -0.57 -10.06 23.03
CA GLU A 10 -0.73 -10.83 21.82
C GLU A 10 -1.35 -12.18 22.14
N LEU A 11 -2.40 -12.54 21.40
CA LEU A 11 -3.16 -13.77 21.59
C LEU A 11 -3.34 -14.47 20.25
N SER A 12 -2.69 -15.61 20.08
CA SER A 12 -2.95 -16.49 18.95
C SER A 12 -4.11 -17.43 19.27
N GLN A 13 -5.02 -17.63 18.33
CA GLN A 13 -6.07 -18.67 18.40
C GLN A 13 -6.99 -18.54 19.63
N CYS A 14 -7.46 -17.33 19.90
CA CYS A 14 -8.30 -17.01 21.04
C CYS A 14 -9.80 -17.17 20.69
N SER A 15 -10.61 -17.68 21.63
CA SER A 15 -12.07 -17.62 21.51
C SER A 15 -12.58 -16.26 21.97
N ILE A 16 -13.74 -15.82 21.48
CA ILE A 16 -14.30 -14.53 21.88
C ILE A 16 -14.59 -14.46 23.39
N ASN A 17 -15.02 -15.58 23.99
CA ASN A 17 -15.28 -15.66 25.44
C ASN A 17 -14.00 -15.51 26.26
N LEU A 18 -12.89 -16.10 25.81
CA LEU A 18 -11.60 -15.91 26.46
C LEU A 18 -11.15 -14.44 26.37
N LEU A 19 -11.31 -13.83 25.20
CA LEU A 19 -11.02 -12.40 25.03
C LEU A 19 -11.86 -11.53 25.98
N LYS A 20 -13.17 -11.79 26.12
CA LYS A 20 -14.04 -11.09 27.08
C LYS A 20 -13.51 -11.17 28.51
N ASN A 21 -13.09 -12.36 28.95
CA ASN A 21 -12.53 -12.57 30.29
C ASN A 21 -11.21 -11.83 30.49
N ILE A 22 -10.35 -11.82 29.46
CA ILE A 22 -9.06 -11.10 29.49
C ILE A 22 -9.29 -9.59 29.61
N CYS A 23 -10.25 -9.04 28.86
CA CYS A 23 -10.59 -7.62 28.90
C CYS A 23 -11.06 -7.16 30.30
N LEU A 24 -11.74 -8.03 31.06
CA LEU A 24 -12.16 -7.74 32.44
C LEU A 24 -10.96 -7.63 33.41
N ILE A 25 -9.91 -8.42 33.16
CA ILE A 25 -8.75 -8.50 34.06
C ILE A 25 -7.72 -7.40 33.74
N ILE A 26 -7.64 -6.97 32.48
CA ILE A 26 -6.60 -6.05 31.98
C ILE A 26 -7.25 -4.85 31.25
N PRO A 27 -7.98 -3.96 31.97
CA PRO A 27 -8.68 -2.84 31.35
C PRO A 27 -7.73 -1.74 30.82
N TRP A 28 -6.47 -1.77 31.25
CA TRP A 28 -5.46 -0.74 30.98
C TRP A 28 -4.63 -1.00 29.72
N LEU A 29 -5.03 -1.99 28.92
CA LEU A 29 -4.33 -2.42 27.72
C LEU A 29 -4.29 -1.29 26.69
N LYS A 30 -3.13 -1.04 26.09
CA LYS A 30 -2.93 -0.04 25.03
C LYS A 30 -2.87 -0.65 23.64
N THR A 31 -2.36 -1.88 23.54
CA THR A 31 -2.24 -2.61 22.28
C THR A 31 -2.70 -4.05 22.45
N LEU A 32 -3.54 -4.50 21.51
CA LEU A 32 -4.01 -5.86 21.43
C LEU A 32 -3.77 -6.39 20.02
N ASN A 33 -3.04 -7.50 19.92
CA ASN A 33 -2.94 -8.29 18.70
C ASN A 33 -3.64 -9.63 18.96
N ILE A 34 -4.65 -9.96 18.16
CA ILE A 34 -5.43 -11.17 18.38
C ILE A 34 -5.79 -11.88 17.09
N THR A 35 -5.64 -13.20 17.11
CA THR A 35 -6.25 -14.08 16.13
C THR A 35 -7.42 -14.82 16.78
N ILE A 36 -8.64 -14.58 16.30
CA ILE A 36 -9.88 -15.19 16.79
C ILE A 36 -10.21 -16.43 15.94
N ILE A 37 -10.60 -17.52 16.59
CA ILE A 37 -11.14 -18.72 15.92
C ILE A 37 -12.59 -18.93 16.34
N GLY A 38 -13.46 -19.14 15.36
CA GLY A 38 -14.87 -19.47 15.59
C GLY A 38 -15.82 -18.31 15.29
N GLU A 39 -17.10 -18.53 15.57
CA GLU A 39 -18.17 -17.60 15.19
C GLU A 39 -18.09 -16.24 15.90
N THR A 40 -18.43 -15.18 15.17
CA THR A 40 -18.47 -13.77 15.58
C THR A 40 -19.79 -13.35 16.20
N SER A 41 -20.75 -14.27 16.33
CA SER A 41 -22.16 -14.05 16.65
C SER A 41 -22.43 -13.47 18.05
N ASN A 42 -21.41 -13.06 18.82
CA ASN A 42 -21.57 -12.46 20.15
C ASN A 42 -20.40 -11.53 20.53
N PHE A 43 -20.20 -10.45 19.78
CA PHE A 43 -19.15 -9.46 20.04
C PHE A 43 -19.45 -8.43 21.14
N GLU A 44 -20.55 -8.56 21.89
CA GLU A 44 -20.86 -7.62 22.98
C GLU A 44 -19.99 -7.92 24.21
N PHE A 45 -19.13 -6.97 24.60
CA PHE A 45 -18.35 -7.07 25.82
C PHE A 45 -19.11 -6.43 26.98
N GLN A 46 -18.96 -7.02 28.16
CA GLN A 46 -19.47 -6.42 29.40
C GLN A 46 -18.60 -5.24 29.87
N CYS A 47 -17.42 -5.03 29.27
CA CYS A 47 -16.51 -3.94 29.61
C CYS A 47 -15.89 -3.32 28.36
N GLN A 48 -15.75 -1.99 28.38
CA GLN A 48 -15.06 -1.23 27.33
C GLN A 48 -13.57 -1.07 27.69
N LEU A 49 -12.69 -1.30 26.72
CA LEU A 49 -11.26 -1.03 26.88
C LEU A 49 -10.95 0.41 26.47
N ASN A 50 -11.24 1.34 27.38
CA ASN A 50 -11.07 2.79 27.15
C ASN A 50 -9.60 3.22 26.96
N CYS A 51 -8.64 2.36 27.26
CA CYS A 51 -7.22 2.66 27.07
C CYS A 51 -6.66 2.11 25.74
N LEU A 52 -7.42 1.28 25.03
CA LEU A 52 -6.92 0.56 23.86
C LEU A 52 -6.79 1.52 22.67
N ALA A 53 -5.56 1.84 22.30
CA ALA A 53 -5.26 2.74 21.19
C ALA A 53 -4.99 2.00 19.87
N ARG A 54 -4.51 0.74 19.94
CA ARG A 54 -4.17 -0.06 18.76
C ARG A 54 -4.72 -1.49 18.86
N LEU A 55 -5.36 -1.94 17.78
CA LEU A 55 -5.97 -3.26 17.67
C LEU A 55 -5.60 -3.90 16.32
N LEU A 56 -4.95 -5.06 16.38
CA LEU A 56 -4.78 -5.98 15.26
C LEU A 56 -5.69 -7.18 15.50
N VAL A 57 -6.64 -7.42 14.61
CA VAL A 57 -7.59 -8.54 14.73
C VAL A 57 -7.61 -9.33 13.44
N LYS A 58 -7.35 -10.63 13.56
CA LYS A 58 -7.53 -11.61 12.50
C LYS A 58 -8.60 -12.60 12.90
N ILE A 59 -9.70 -12.68 12.16
CA ILE A 59 -10.80 -13.60 12.44
C ILE A 59 -10.75 -14.73 11.41
N ASN A 60 -10.52 -15.95 11.89
CA ASN A 60 -10.42 -17.14 11.06
C ASN A 60 -11.73 -17.94 11.08
N ASN A 61 -12.11 -18.46 9.91
CA ASN A 61 -13.20 -19.44 9.73
C ASN A 61 -14.61 -18.96 10.08
N SER A 62 -14.83 -17.68 10.37
CA SER A 62 -16.17 -17.10 10.44
C SER A 62 -16.39 -16.17 9.27
N ALA A 63 -17.58 -16.22 8.70
CA ALA A 63 -18.05 -15.11 7.89
C ALA A 63 -18.78 -14.16 8.82
N GLY A 64 -18.21 -12.97 9.00
CA GLY A 64 -18.82 -11.91 9.81
C GLY A 64 -19.60 -10.96 8.92
N SER A 65 -20.58 -10.27 9.50
CA SER A 65 -21.17 -9.09 8.86
C SER A 65 -20.43 -7.81 9.28
N ILE A 66 -20.49 -6.75 8.48
CA ILE A 66 -19.93 -5.45 8.87
C ILE A 66 -20.58 -4.92 10.16
N ASN A 67 -21.86 -5.18 10.37
CA ASN A 67 -22.58 -4.80 11.58
C ASN A 67 -22.02 -5.49 12.83
N GLU A 68 -21.53 -6.73 12.70
CA GLU A 68 -20.86 -7.43 13.80
C GLU A 68 -19.50 -6.80 14.12
N ILE A 69 -18.75 -6.40 13.09
CA ILE A 69 -17.50 -5.67 13.24
C ILE A 69 -17.75 -4.31 13.91
N GLU A 70 -18.79 -3.58 13.49
CA GLU A 70 -19.23 -2.33 14.13
C GLU A 70 -19.50 -2.55 15.63
N LYS A 71 -20.33 -3.53 15.98
CA LYS A 71 -20.62 -3.88 17.38
C LYS A 71 -19.38 -4.26 18.16
N PHE A 72 -18.45 -4.98 17.53
CA PHE A 72 -17.16 -5.33 18.13
C PHE A 72 -16.34 -4.09 18.45
N LEU A 73 -16.30 -3.11 17.56
CA LEU A 73 -15.49 -1.92 17.70
C LEU A 73 -16.03 -0.91 18.71
N LEU A 74 -17.34 -0.93 19.00
CA LEU A 74 -17.95 -0.16 20.09
C LEU A 74 -17.33 -0.44 21.48
N ASN A 75 -16.62 -1.55 21.64
CA ASN A 75 -15.95 -1.90 22.89
C ASN A 75 -14.59 -1.19 23.07
N PHE A 76 -14.13 -0.45 22.05
CA PHE A 76 -12.82 0.21 22.02
C PHE A 76 -12.96 1.71 21.69
N PRO A 77 -13.60 2.52 22.57
CA PRO A 77 -13.96 3.91 22.23
C PRO A 77 -12.77 4.86 22.06
N SER A 78 -11.56 4.46 22.49
CA SER A 78 -10.33 5.26 22.33
C SER A 78 -9.39 4.71 21.26
N LEU A 79 -9.90 3.81 20.41
CA LEU A 79 -9.13 3.20 19.35
C LEU A 79 -8.69 4.27 18.32
N LYS A 80 -7.41 4.25 17.96
CA LYS A 80 -6.83 5.13 16.94
C LYS A 80 -6.31 4.35 15.75
N HIS A 81 -5.91 3.10 15.97
CA HIS A 81 -5.30 2.26 14.95
C HIS A 81 -5.98 0.90 14.91
N LEU A 82 -6.61 0.58 13.79
CA LEU A 82 -7.24 -0.71 13.54
C LEU A 82 -6.58 -1.40 12.35
N GLU A 83 -6.26 -2.68 12.49
CA GLU A 83 -5.94 -3.58 11.39
C GLU A 83 -6.84 -4.81 11.51
N LEU A 84 -7.65 -5.08 10.50
CA LEU A 84 -8.69 -6.10 10.52
C LEU A 84 -8.53 -7.07 9.34
N SER A 85 -8.49 -8.36 9.62
CA SER A 85 -8.52 -9.40 8.59
C SER A 85 -9.60 -10.41 8.89
N THR A 86 -10.54 -10.61 7.96
CA THR A 86 -11.65 -11.56 8.14
C THR A 86 -12.24 -12.00 6.81
N LYS A 87 -13.05 -13.05 6.84
CA LYS A 87 -14.00 -13.34 5.75
C LYS A 87 -15.29 -12.57 6.02
N ILE A 88 -15.86 -11.95 4.98
CA ILE A 88 -17.15 -11.25 5.07
C ILE A 88 -18.16 -11.97 4.19
N ASP A 89 -19.37 -12.14 4.70
CA ASP A 89 -20.49 -12.71 3.96
C ASP A 89 -21.05 -11.76 2.89
N ASN A 90 -21.93 -12.29 2.04
CA ASN A 90 -22.52 -11.62 0.87
C ASN A 90 -23.21 -10.26 1.12
N ASN A 91 -23.29 -9.77 2.37
CA ASN A 91 -23.69 -8.41 2.67
C ASN A 91 -22.51 -7.48 2.34
N PHE A 92 -22.49 -7.01 1.10
CA PHE A 92 -21.43 -6.17 0.55
C PHE A 92 -21.12 -4.98 1.48
N VAL A 93 -19.86 -4.86 1.89
CA VAL A 93 -19.40 -3.73 2.69
C VAL A 93 -19.21 -2.54 1.78
N THR A 94 -20.03 -1.51 1.97
CA THR A 94 -19.88 -0.26 1.20
C THR A 94 -18.77 0.60 1.81
N GLY A 95 -18.09 1.38 0.97
CA GLY A 95 -17.10 2.33 1.46
C GLY A 95 -17.66 3.37 2.43
N HIS A 96 -18.92 3.77 2.28
CA HIS A 96 -19.59 4.68 3.22
C HIS A 96 -19.79 4.09 4.63
N GLN A 97 -20.09 2.79 4.76
CA GLN A 97 -20.20 2.14 6.07
C GLN A 97 -18.84 2.13 6.78
N LEU A 98 -17.78 1.75 6.07
CA LEU A 98 -16.43 1.73 6.62
C LEU A 98 -15.89 3.14 6.91
N GLU A 99 -16.27 4.13 6.12
CA GLU A 99 -15.96 5.54 6.38
C GLU A 99 -16.55 5.98 7.73
N ASN A 100 -17.82 5.71 7.97
CA ASN A 100 -18.46 6.01 9.25
C ASN A 100 -17.78 5.26 10.42
N LEU A 101 -17.44 3.99 10.23
CA LEU A 101 -16.73 3.19 11.23
C LEU A 101 -15.34 3.77 11.58
N SER A 102 -14.66 4.36 10.59
CA SER A 102 -13.26 4.75 10.70
C SER A 102 -12.99 6.25 10.79
N LYS A 103 -14.06 7.04 10.91
CA LYS A 103 -13.99 8.50 10.99
C LYS A 103 -12.97 8.96 12.04
N ASP A 104 -13.06 8.39 13.23
CA ASP A 104 -12.20 8.76 14.37
C ASP A 104 -10.86 8.01 14.42
N LEU A 105 -10.66 7.03 13.54
CA LEU A 105 -9.41 6.28 13.46
C LEU A 105 -8.34 7.09 12.72
N ILE A 106 -7.11 7.09 13.23
CA ILE A 106 -5.95 7.61 12.48
C ILE A 106 -5.61 6.65 11.34
N THR A 107 -5.67 5.34 11.59
CA THR A 107 -5.38 4.32 10.56
C THR A 107 -6.39 3.18 10.61
N LEU A 108 -6.92 2.79 9.44
CA LEU A 108 -7.79 1.62 9.26
C LEU A 108 -7.24 0.71 8.16
N LYS A 109 -6.51 -0.35 8.52
CA LYS A 109 -6.16 -1.43 7.58
C LYS A 109 -7.23 -2.50 7.58
N PHE A 110 -7.64 -2.92 6.40
CA PHE A 110 -8.43 -4.13 6.29
C PHE A 110 -7.98 -5.04 5.15
N ILE A 111 -8.21 -6.34 5.35
CA ILE A 111 -8.09 -7.40 4.35
C ILE A 111 -9.30 -8.31 4.50
N PHE A 112 -10.27 -8.16 3.61
CA PHE A 112 -11.50 -8.91 3.61
C PHE A 112 -11.49 -9.96 2.51
N LYS A 113 -11.66 -11.23 2.89
CA LYS A 113 -11.95 -12.29 1.95
C LYS A 113 -13.44 -12.28 1.66
N ILE A 114 -13.80 -12.05 0.40
CA ILE A 114 -15.19 -11.97 -0.06
C ILE A 114 -15.50 -13.23 -0.88
N THR A 115 -16.75 -13.67 -0.88
CA THR A 115 -17.21 -14.84 -1.65
C THR A 115 -17.75 -14.48 -3.04
N LEU A 116 -18.15 -13.23 -3.23
CA LEU A 116 -18.66 -12.67 -4.47
C LEU A 116 -17.53 -12.12 -5.33
N ASP A 117 -17.61 -12.36 -6.62
CA ASP A 117 -16.77 -11.67 -7.62
C ASP A 117 -17.25 -10.22 -7.74
N LEU A 118 -16.40 -9.29 -7.31
CA LEU A 118 -16.69 -7.86 -7.45
C LEU A 118 -16.37 -7.36 -8.86
N ILE A 119 -17.18 -6.43 -9.35
CA ILE A 119 -16.92 -5.64 -10.58
C ILE A 119 -16.33 -4.28 -10.20
N GLU A 120 -15.76 -3.55 -11.17
CA GLU A 120 -15.06 -2.28 -10.91
C GLU A 120 -15.99 -1.25 -10.25
N GLU A 121 -17.24 -1.18 -10.70
CA GLU A 121 -18.29 -0.28 -10.21
C GLU A 121 -18.64 -0.54 -8.75
N THR A 122 -18.36 -1.75 -8.23
CA THR A 122 -18.63 -2.03 -6.81
C THR A 122 -17.67 -1.26 -5.89
N LEU A 123 -16.50 -0.87 -6.41
CA LEU A 123 -15.53 -0.03 -5.70
C LEU A 123 -15.92 1.46 -5.69
N ASP A 124 -16.93 1.89 -6.45
CA ASP A 124 -17.36 3.29 -6.50
C ASP A 124 -17.75 3.84 -5.13
N THR A 125 -18.30 2.98 -4.27
CA THR A 125 -18.66 3.35 -2.89
C THR A 125 -17.46 3.74 -2.01
N PHE A 126 -16.24 3.43 -2.45
CA PHE A 126 -14.98 3.77 -1.79
C PHE A 126 -14.23 4.92 -2.50
N ARG A 127 -14.77 5.46 -3.60
CA ARG A 127 -14.19 6.61 -4.34
C ARG A 127 -14.61 7.94 -3.68
N THR A 128 -14.39 8.08 -2.38
CA THR A 128 -14.69 9.30 -1.62
C THR A 128 -13.40 10.05 -1.25
N SER A 129 -13.51 11.36 -1.04
CA SER A 129 -12.39 12.20 -0.57
C SER A 129 -11.85 11.72 0.77
N PHE A 130 -12.71 11.13 1.62
CA PHE A 130 -12.31 10.51 2.87
C PHE A 130 -11.20 9.48 2.68
N TRP A 131 -11.35 8.55 1.74
CA TRP A 131 -10.32 7.53 1.50
C TRP A 131 -9.08 8.14 0.86
N LEU A 132 -9.26 8.84 -0.26
CA LEU A 132 -8.15 9.22 -1.12
C LEU A 132 -7.37 10.45 -0.62
N GLU A 133 -8.02 11.41 0.01
CA GLU A 133 -7.44 12.69 0.41
C GLU A 133 -7.21 12.77 1.92
N GLU A 134 -8.20 12.38 2.74
CA GLU A 134 -8.07 12.50 4.20
C GLU A 134 -7.24 11.38 4.80
N LYS A 135 -7.56 10.12 4.48
CA LYS A 135 -6.79 8.96 4.94
C LYS A 135 -5.54 8.76 4.09
N CYS A 136 -5.53 9.24 2.84
CA CYS A 136 -4.49 8.99 1.83
C CYS A 136 -4.36 7.49 1.49
N TRP A 137 -5.46 6.75 1.42
CA TRP A 137 -5.48 5.31 1.20
C TRP A 137 -6.43 4.99 0.04
N PHE A 138 -6.10 3.99 -0.76
CA PHE A 138 -7.02 3.47 -1.77
C PHE A 138 -7.45 2.05 -1.42
N VAL A 139 -8.63 1.67 -1.90
CA VAL A 139 -9.14 0.30 -1.79
C VAL A 139 -8.92 -0.45 -3.09
N ALA A 140 -8.47 -1.69 -2.96
CA ALA A 140 -8.07 -2.59 -4.02
C ALA A 140 -8.84 -3.90 -3.92
N TYR A 141 -9.09 -4.53 -5.07
CA TYR A 141 -9.70 -5.85 -5.14
C TYR A 141 -8.94 -6.78 -6.08
N GLU A 142 -8.53 -7.94 -5.56
CA GLU A 142 -7.81 -8.96 -6.30
C GLU A 142 -7.98 -10.35 -5.66
N ASN A 143 -8.17 -11.41 -6.46
CA ASN A 143 -8.24 -12.80 -6.00
C ASN A 143 -9.22 -13.03 -4.85
N ASN A 144 -10.39 -12.37 -4.90
CA ASN A 144 -11.44 -12.41 -3.88
C ASN A 144 -11.05 -11.76 -2.55
N TYR A 145 -10.06 -10.87 -2.57
CA TYR A 145 -9.68 -10.03 -1.43
C TYR A 145 -9.94 -8.57 -1.73
N LEU A 146 -10.69 -7.91 -0.84
CA LEU A 146 -10.84 -6.46 -0.79
C LEU A 146 -9.95 -5.92 0.34
N TYR A 147 -9.06 -4.99 0.02
CA TYR A 147 -8.07 -4.52 0.99
C TYR A 147 -7.70 -3.06 0.79
N THR A 148 -7.25 -2.44 1.86
CA THR A 148 -6.71 -1.07 1.84
C THR A 148 -5.23 -1.06 1.51
N VAL A 149 -4.81 -0.08 0.72
CA VAL A 149 -3.41 0.22 0.44
C VAL A 149 -3.15 1.69 0.74
N PRO A 150 -2.22 2.03 1.64
CA PRO A 150 -1.88 3.43 1.90
C PRO A 150 -1.15 4.01 0.68
N CYS A 151 -1.58 5.19 0.20
CA CYS A 151 -0.95 5.93 -0.89
C CYS A 151 0.50 6.35 -0.58
N SER A 152 0.88 6.33 0.70
CA SER A 152 2.22 6.69 1.18
C SER A 152 3.15 5.50 1.47
N MET A 153 2.75 4.24 1.18
CA MET A 153 3.61 3.10 1.53
C MET A 153 4.88 2.99 0.70
N TYR A 154 4.84 3.47 -0.54
CA TYR A 154 5.94 3.31 -1.47
C TYR A 154 6.61 4.65 -1.71
N THR A 155 7.82 4.80 -1.16
CA THR A 155 8.79 5.80 -1.65
C THR A 155 9.65 5.23 -2.77
N HIS A 156 9.63 3.91 -2.91
CA HIS A 156 10.40 3.12 -3.87
C HIS A 156 9.47 2.08 -4.48
N ILE A 157 9.41 2.04 -5.81
CA ILE A 157 8.71 0.98 -6.56
C ILE A 157 9.72 0.23 -7.42
N ASN A 158 9.59 -1.09 -7.45
CA ASN A 158 10.40 -1.99 -8.27
C ASN A 158 9.52 -2.81 -9.23
N GLU A 159 10.18 -3.69 -9.96
CA GLU A 159 9.61 -4.67 -10.89
C GLU A 159 8.55 -5.61 -10.29
N THR A 160 8.42 -5.75 -8.98
CA THR A 160 7.37 -6.61 -8.42
C THR A 160 6.05 -5.87 -8.21
N PHE A 161 6.03 -4.56 -8.42
CA PHE A 161 4.83 -3.77 -8.26
C PHE A 161 3.86 -4.01 -9.42
N GLN A 162 2.79 -4.72 -9.12
CA GLN A 162 1.62 -4.79 -9.98
C GLN A 162 0.50 -3.99 -9.33
N PRO A 163 -0.10 -3.02 -10.03
CA PRO A 163 -1.30 -2.39 -9.52
C PRO A 163 -2.39 -3.46 -9.41
N PRO A 164 -3.24 -3.39 -8.39
CA PRO A 164 -4.32 -4.36 -8.24
C PRO A 164 -5.26 -4.30 -9.45
N LYS A 165 -5.79 -5.47 -9.82
CA LYS A 165 -6.69 -5.63 -10.99
C LYS A 165 -7.85 -4.63 -10.99
N TYR A 166 -8.43 -4.36 -9.82
CA TYR A 166 -9.41 -3.31 -9.62
C TYR A 166 -9.02 -2.44 -8.45
N SER A 167 -9.18 -1.12 -8.60
CA SER A 167 -8.92 -0.18 -7.53
C SER A 167 -9.88 1.01 -7.59
N THR A 168 -10.07 1.63 -6.44
CA THR A 168 -10.76 2.93 -6.31
C THR A 168 -10.07 4.03 -7.09
N ILE A 169 -8.76 3.90 -7.36
CA ILE A 169 -8.09 4.85 -8.22
C ILE A 169 -8.52 4.60 -9.67
N LEU A 170 -9.19 5.59 -10.25
CA LEU A 170 -9.64 5.55 -11.64
C LEU A 170 -8.45 5.36 -12.58
N LYS A 171 -8.63 4.47 -13.58
CA LYS A 171 -7.66 4.14 -14.63
C LYS A 171 -7.23 5.33 -15.52
N ASN A 172 -7.61 6.57 -15.24
CA ASN A 172 -7.36 7.67 -16.18
C ASN A 172 -6.23 8.64 -15.78
N SER A 173 -5.67 8.53 -14.58
CA SER A 173 -4.38 9.14 -14.22
C SER A 173 -4.10 8.89 -12.74
N ILE A 174 -3.50 7.76 -12.42
CA ILE A 174 -3.08 7.43 -11.07
C ILE A 174 -1.77 8.16 -10.79
N PHE A 175 -1.78 9.14 -9.88
CA PHE A 175 -0.58 9.89 -9.51
C PHE A 175 0.07 9.29 -8.27
N TYR A 176 1.36 8.99 -8.36
CA TYR A 176 2.17 8.48 -7.25
C TYR A 176 3.23 9.49 -6.82
N ASP A 177 2.79 10.63 -6.30
CA ASP A 177 3.67 11.74 -5.93
C ASP A 177 4.59 11.43 -4.73
N ASN A 178 4.30 10.39 -3.95
CA ASN A 178 5.14 9.99 -2.83
C ASN A 178 6.37 9.16 -3.24
N ILE A 179 6.39 8.65 -4.47
CA ILE A 179 7.49 7.81 -4.96
C ILE A 179 8.60 8.72 -5.44
N ILE A 180 9.81 8.44 -4.94
CA ILE A 180 11.04 9.16 -5.28
C ILE A 180 12.03 8.28 -6.05
N LYS A 181 11.94 6.95 -5.89
CA LYS A 181 12.70 5.97 -6.67
C LYS A 181 11.77 5.07 -7.48
N LEU A 182 12.03 4.96 -8.78
CA LEU A 182 11.32 4.04 -9.67
C LEU A 182 12.33 3.14 -10.40
N THR A 183 12.06 1.84 -10.39
CA THR A 183 12.85 0.86 -11.12
C THR A 183 11.97 0.10 -12.12
N LEU A 184 12.34 0.16 -13.40
CA LEU A 184 11.58 -0.35 -14.54
C LEU A 184 12.37 -1.47 -15.26
N TYR A 185 12.11 -2.74 -14.96
CA TYR A 185 12.81 -3.86 -15.61
C TYR A 185 12.10 -4.45 -16.83
N TYR A 186 10.81 -4.21 -16.94
CA TYR A 186 9.97 -4.61 -18.06
C TYR A 186 9.00 -3.46 -18.39
N ASN A 187 8.21 -3.63 -19.46
CA ASN A 187 7.13 -2.71 -19.82
C ASN A 187 6.05 -2.71 -18.72
N LEU A 188 6.32 -1.95 -17.64
CA LEU A 188 5.39 -1.69 -16.57
C LEU A 188 4.26 -0.83 -17.14
N ILE A 189 3.20 -1.53 -17.52
CA ILE A 189 1.81 -1.12 -17.30
C ILE A 189 1.25 -0.08 -18.29
N GLU A 190 -0.05 -0.24 -18.51
CA GLU A 190 -0.99 0.70 -19.14
C GLU A 190 -0.66 2.17 -18.84
N THR A 191 -0.82 3.06 -19.82
CA THR A 191 -0.42 4.49 -19.81
C THR A 191 -1.15 5.38 -18.80
N CYS A 192 -1.83 4.78 -17.83
CA CYS A 192 -2.66 5.44 -16.83
C CYS A 192 -1.93 5.81 -15.55
N HIS A 193 -0.70 5.35 -15.33
CA HIS A 193 0.07 5.62 -14.11
C HIS A 193 1.07 6.76 -14.34
N ARG A 194 1.16 7.69 -13.39
CA ARG A 194 2.05 8.85 -13.42
C ARG A 194 2.84 9.01 -12.13
N PHE A 195 4.13 9.27 -12.28
CA PHE A 195 5.11 9.42 -11.23
C PHE A 195 5.80 10.79 -11.36
N ASN A 196 5.30 11.80 -10.65
CA ASN A 196 5.73 13.19 -10.86
C ASN A 196 7.01 13.58 -10.10
N ASN A 197 7.32 12.87 -9.01
CA ASN A 197 8.37 13.25 -8.05
C ASN A 197 9.58 12.30 -8.05
N ILE A 198 9.75 11.52 -9.13
CA ILE A 198 10.90 10.62 -9.27
C ILE A 198 12.20 11.43 -9.32
N THR A 199 13.08 11.19 -8.35
CA THR A 199 14.43 11.73 -8.30
C THR A 199 15.47 10.67 -8.69
N THR A 200 15.16 9.38 -8.51
CA THR A 200 16.03 8.26 -8.87
C THR A 200 15.29 7.31 -9.81
N LEU A 201 15.78 7.15 -11.03
CA LEU A 201 15.20 6.27 -12.05
C LEU A 201 16.20 5.15 -12.40
N GLU A 202 15.71 3.92 -12.47
CA GLU A 202 16.49 2.76 -12.87
C GLU A 202 15.76 2.05 -14.01
N ILE A 203 16.42 1.88 -15.14
CA ILE A 203 15.86 1.27 -16.35
C ILE A 203 16.64 -0.02 -16.62
N GLY A 204 15.92 -1.14 -16.58
CA GLY A 204 16.44 -2.47 -16.81
C GLY A 204 16.72 -2.80 -18.27
N PRO A 205 16.95 -4.07 -18.60
CA PRO A 205 17.51 -4.48 -19.88
C PRO A 205 16.51 -4.48 -21.05
N GLU A 206 15.22 -4.40 -20.78
CA GLU A 206 14.19 -4.35 -21.83
C GLU A 206 14.04 -2.96 -22.45
N ASP A 207 13.74 -2.92 -23.75
CA ASP A 207 13.55 -1.67 -24.48
C ASP A 207 12.23 -0.98 -24.08
N ILE A 208 12.32 0.05 -23.25
CA ILE A 208 11.21 0.97 -22.96
C ILE A 208 11.34 2.19 -23.88
N SER A 209 10.28 2.50 -24.64
CA SER A 209 10.28 3.72 -25.47
C SER A 209 10.32 4.96 -24.59
N ILE A 210 11.06 5.99 -25.03
CA ILE A 210 11.22 7.22 -24.24
C ILE A 210 9.91 8.00 -24.20
N GLU A 211 9.06 7.85 -25.22
CA GLU A 211 7.70 8.36 -25.27
C GLU A 211 6.84 7.75 -24.16
N THR A 212 6.85 6.42 -24.02
CA THR A 212 6.17 5.71 -22.92
C THR A 212 6.70 6.20 -21.59
N LEU A 213 8.02 6.24 -21.42
CA LEU A 213 8.66 6.67 -20.18
C LEU A 213 8.28 8.12 -19.81
N SER A 214 8.23 9.03 -20.79
CA SER A 214 7.82 10.42 -20.58
C SER A 214 6.34 10.58 -20.27
N ALA A 215 5.49 9.63 -20.69
CA ALA A 215 4.07 9.62 -20.36
C ALA A 215 3.81 9.24 -18.90
N ILE A 216 4.69 8.41 -18.33
CA ILE A 216 4.57 7.88 -16.98
C ILE A 216 5.45 8.60 -15.96
N VAL A 217 6.60 9.17 -16.34
CA VAL A 217 7.56 9.81 -15.41
C VAL A 217 7.85 11.24 -15.84
N ASN A 218 7.84 12.16 -14.87
CA ASN A 218 8.35 13.51 -15.08
C ASN A 218 9.89 13.51 -15.14
N LEU A 219 10.45 13.33 -16.33
CA LEU A 219 11.91 13.21 -16.53
C LEU A 219 12.70 14.47 -16.12
N ASN A 220 12.06 15.65 -16.07
CA ASN A 220 12.72 16.87 -15.62
C ASN A 220 13.13 16.82 -14.14
N GLY A 221 12.48 15.99 -13.32
CA GLY A 221 12.75 15.84 -11.90
C GLY A 221 13.88 14.85 -11.56
N VAL A 222 14.33 14.06 -12.53
CA VAL A 222 15.29 12.97 -12.30
C VAL A 222 16.70 13.52 -12.05
N ILE A 223 17.31 13.10 -10.95
CA ILE A 223 18.65 13.50 -10.49
C ILE A 223 19.64 12.34 -10.66
N ASN A 224 19.20 11.11 -10.38
CA ASN A 224 20.00 9.91 -10.50
C ASN A 224 19.37 8.96 -11.53
N LEU A 225 20.15 8.50 -12.49
CA LEU A 225 19.73 7.54 -13.51
C LEU A 225 20.65 6.32 -13.49
N THR A 226 20.08 5.13 -13.44
CA THR A 226 20.79 3.86 -13.64
C THR A 226 20.22 3.18 -14.89
N LEU A 227 21.08 2.82 -15.83
CA LEU A 227 20.70 2.21 -17.10
C LEU A 227 21.33 0.83 -17.22
N SER A 228 20.56 -0.16 -17.67
CA SER A 228 21.13 -1.41 -18.16
C SER A 228 21.92 -1.18 -19.45
N SER A 229 23.03 -1.92 -19.60
CA SER A 229 23.92 -1.83 -20.77
C SER A 229 23.30 -2.21 -22.13
N SER A 230 22.09 -2.76 -22.17
CA SER A 230 21.39 -3.11 -23.41
C SER A 230 20.67 -1.94 -24.10
N ILE A 231 20.59 -0.76 -23.48
CA ILE A 231 19.89 0.39 -24.07
C ILE A 231 20.69 1.00 -25.22
N ASN A 232 20.03 1.23 -26.37
CA ASN A 232 20.66 1.82 -27.56
C ASN A 232 21.23 3.23 -27.28
N LYS A 233 22.43 3.52 -27.79
CA LYS A 233 23.12 4.83 -27.70
C LYS A 233 22.26 6.02 -28.14
N SER A 234 21.44 5.87 -29.18
CA SER A 234 20.53 6.95 -29.62
C SER A 234 19.48 7.27 -28.56
N ASN A 235 18.96 6.25 -27.88
CA ASN A 235 17.99 6.39 -26.80
C ASN A 235 18.62 7.03 -25.57
N ILE A 236 19.86 6.65 -25.22
CA ILE A 236 20.60 7.30 -24.12
C ILE A 236 20.71 8.81 -24.37
N LYS A 237 21.12 9.24 -25.57
CA LYS A 237 21.24 10.66 -25.88
C LYS A 237 19.90 11.40 -25.81
N TYR A 238 18.83 10.79 -26.33
CA TYR A 238 17.50 11.40 -26.27
C TYR A 238 16.97 11.49 -24.84
N LEU A 239 17.23 10.48 -24.01
CA LEU A 239 16.85 10.44 -22.59
C LEU A 239 17.57 11.52 -21.78
N LEU A 240 18.89 11.66 -21.97
CA LEU A 240 19.69 12.70 -21.30
C LEU A 240 19.20 14.11 -21.63
N ASN A 241 18.77 14.36 -22.88
CA ASN A 241 18.19 15.66 -23.27
C ASN A 241 16.87 15.98 -22.53
N LYS A 242 16.15 14.96 -22.04
CA LYS A 242 14.90 15.12 -21.29
C LYS A 242 15.12 15.21 -19.77
N MET A 243 16.35 15.06 -19.29
CA MET A 243 16.72 15.08 -17.87
C MET A 243 17.74 16.19 -17.56
N PRO A 244 17.36 17.47 -17.68
CA PRO A 244 18.28 18.60 -17.50
C PRO A 244 18.86 18.72 -16.07
N ARG A 245 18.27 18.04 -15.08
CA ARG A 245 18.71 18.05 -13.68
C ARG A 245 19.55 16.84 -13.30
N LEU A 246 19.91 15.98 -14.25
CA LEU A 246 20.66 14.77 -13.98
C LEU A 246 22.06 15.11 -13.41
N GLN A 247 22.37 14.55 -12.25
CA GLN A 247 23.66 14.72 -11.56
C GLN A 247 24.47 13.43 -11.54
N SER A 248 23.80 12.27 -11.53
CA SER A 248 24.45 10.95 -11.47
C SER A 248 23.91 10.03 -12.55
N LEU A 249 24.81 9.43 -13.32
CA LEU A 249 24.52 8.43 -14.33
C LEU A 249 25.35 7.17 -14.04
N SER A 250 24.68 6.06 -13.75
CA SER A 250 25.27 4.72 -13.72
C SER A 250 24.82 3.93 -14.94
N ILE A 251 25.75 3.19 -15.54
CA ILE A 251 25.43 2.24 -16.61
C ILE A 251 25.90 0.88 -16.13
N ASP A 252 24.96 -0.01 -15.83
CA ASP A 252 25.22 -1.35 -15.34
C ASP A 252 25.71 -2.23 -16.51
N THR A 253 27.02 -2.23 -16.68
CA THR A 253 27.75 -3.07 -17.63
C THR A 253 28.06 -4.43 -17.01
N VAL A 254 27.09 -5.33 -16.97
CA VAL A 254 27.37 -6.75 -16.66
C VAL A 254 26.68 -7.66 -17.66
N ARG A 255 27.27 -7.74 -18.88
CA ARG A 255 27.51 -9.02 -19.61
C ARG A 255 28.29 -8.91 -20.92
N LEU A 256 29.22 -7.98 -21.07
CA LEU A 256 30.24 -8.08 -22.11
C LEU A 256 31.62 -7.77 -21.55
N ILE A 257 32.33 -8.84 -21.17
CA ILE A 257 33.78 -8.89 -21.36
C ILE A 257 34.04 -8.52 -22.83
N LEU A 258 34.96 -7.57 -23.05
CA LEU A 258 35.44 -7.01 -24.32
C LEU A 258 34.58 -5.88 -24.92
N PHE A 259 34.90 -4.64 -24.57
CA PHE A 259 35.37 -3.65 -25.56
C PHE A 259 36.12 -2.53 -24.84
N GLN A 260 37.37 -2.32 -25.24
CA GLN A 260 38.28 -1.29 -24.72
C GLN A 260 37.65 0.11 -24.84
N PHE A 261 37.63 0.85 -23.74
CA PHE A 261 37.43 2.29 -23.75
C PHE A 261 38.70 2.96 -24.31
N ASN A 262 38.64 3.46 -25.54
CA ASN A 262 39.49 4.58 -25.92
C ASN A 262 38.86 5.85 -25.33
N TYR A 263 39.43 6.31 -24.23
CA TYR A 263 39.21 7.64 -23.68
C TYR A 263 39.61 8.69 -24.73
N VAL A 264 38.69 9.59 -25.09
CA VAL A 264 39.06 10.93 -25.55
C VAL A 264 38.56 11.91 -24.52
N CYS A 265 39.51 12.48 -23.79
CA CYS A 265 39.31 13.54 -22.83
C CYS A 265 38.68 14.76 -23.49
N PHE A 266 37.67 15.35 -22.86
CA PHE A 266 37.45 16.80 -22.94
C PHE A 266 37.85 17.39 -21.59
N SER A 267 39.12 17.78 -21.49
CA SER A 267 39.55 18.79 -20.53
C SER A 267 39.31 20.15 -21.16
N SER A 268 38.44 20.93 -20.55
CA SER A 268 38.40 22.39 -20.69
C SER A 268 39.70 22.97 -20.16
N GLN A 269 40.43 23.74 -20.97
CA GLN A 269 41.31 24.79 -20.46
C GLN A 269 41.16 26.06 -21.29
N THR A 270 40.75 27.08 -20.55
CA THR A 270 40.89 28.52 -20.74
C THR A 270 42.25 28.95 -21.30
N TYR A 271 42.23 29.87 -22.28
CA TYR A 271 42.90 31.17 -22.23
C TYR A 271 42.06 32.18 -23.03
#